data_AF-A0A4Y9ZH10-F1
#
_entry.id   AF-A0A4Y9ZH10-F1
#
_cell.length_a   1.000
_cell.length_b   1.000
_cell.length_c   1.000
_cell.angle_alpha   90.00
_cell.angle_beta   90.00
_cell.angle_gamma   90.00
#
_symmetry.space_group_name_H-M   'P 1'
#
loop_
_entity.id
_entity.type
_entity.pdbx_description
1 polymer ?
#
loop_
_entity_poly.entity_id
_entity_poly.type
_entity_poly.pdbx_seq_one_letter_code
_entity_poly.pdbx_strand_id
1 'polypeptide(L)'
;MEAISGFKSLRFLLTDSKVPRDTKRLVAGVSQKKLEDPETIGRILDAIQTITDEARRALMDTELPRDALLSALSALINENHAHLVSLGVSHPVLEDIRARTAAEPYRLSTKLTGAGGGGCAVTLIPDDLDESILRELVDSLSDTAFVPYLTSVGGSGLGFLSPHQPDNYAGPVTPPETPGEGEREVRRASLQAAFEEKAIPELAEWAAGRGRWLYV
;
A
#
# COMPACT_ATOMS: atom_id res chain seq x y z
N MET A 1 -17.52 0.71 -6.99
CA MET A 1 -16.70 -0.07 -6.05
C MET A 1 -17.35 0.05 -4.69
N GLU A 2 -17.70 -1.07 -4.09
CA GLU A 2 -18.21 -1.09 -2.71
C GLU A 2 -17.06 -0.91 -1.73
N ALA A 3 -17.29 -0.17 -0.64
CA ALA A 3 -16.29 0.00 0.40
C ALA A 3 -16.12 -1.29 1.20
N ILE A 4 -14.87 -1.67 1.49
CA ILE A 4 -14.54 -2.74 2.44
C ILE A 4 -14.60 -2.13 3.84
N SER A 5 -15.73 -2.31 4.52
CA SER A 5 -15.89 -1.88 5.91
C SER A 5 -15.10 -2.79 6.86
N GLY A 6 -14.52 -2.23 7.93
CA GLY A 6 -13.78 -3.01 8.92
C GLY A 6 -12.33 -3.32 8.56
N PHE A 7 -11.86 -2.88 7.38
CA PHE A 7 -10.47 -3.04 6.97
C PHE A 7 -9.53 -2.32 7.96
N LYS A 8 -8.64 -3.09 8.60
CA LYS A 8 -7.54 -2.56 9.42
C LYS A 8 -6.28 -2.45 8.58
N SER A 9 -5.46 -1.43 8.85
CA SER A 9 -4.22 -1.19 8.11
C SER A 9 -3.34 -2.44 8.04
N LEU A 10 -2.74 -2.69 6.88
CA LEU A 10 -1.79 -3.78 6.64
C LEU A 10 -0.42 -3.18 6.33
N ARG A 11 0.64 -3.72 6.96
CA ARG A 11 2.01 -3.30 6.68
C ARG A 11 2.55 -4.03 5.44
N PHE A 12 3.19 -3.27 4.56
CA PHE A 12 3.84 -3.80 3.37
C PHE A 12 5.23 -3.22 3.22
N LEU A 13 6.14 -4.02 2.67
CA LEU A 13 7.38 -3.55 2.08
C LEU A 13 7.19 -3.48 0.57
N LEU A 14 7.23 -2.26 0.03
CA LEU A 14 7.21 -2.00 -1.40
C LEU A 14 8.66 -1.91 -1.89
N THR A 15 9.06 -2.78 -2.80
CA THR A 15 10.44 -2.82 -3.32
C THR A 15 10.44 -2.40 -4.79
N ASP A 16 11.01 -1.24 -5.10
CA ASP A 16 11.24 -0.78 -6.47
C ASP A 16 12.52 -1.44 -7.02
N SER A 17 12.37 -2.28 -8.04
CA SER A 17 13.48 -2.97 -8.69
C SER A 17 14.37 -2.05 -9.53
N LYS A 18 13.95 -0.80 -9.77
CA LYS A 18 14.58 0.16 -10.70
C LYS A 18 14.65 -0.30 -12.16
N VAL A 19 14.12 -1.48 -12.49
CA VAL A 19 14.04 -1.97 -13.87
C VAL A 19 12.86 -1.28 -14.58
N PRO A 20 13.11 -0.55 -15.68
CA PRO A 20 12.05 0.11 -16.43
C PRO A 20 11.13 -0.92 -17.09
N ARG A 21 9.87 -0.53 -17.31
CA ARG A 21 8.86 -1.40 -17.93
C ARG A 21 8.01 -0.63 -18.92
N ASP A 22 7.53 -1.34 -19.94
CA ASP A 22 6.52 -0.84 -20.87
C ASP A 22 5.17 -1.52 -20.56
N THR A 23 4.35 -0.81 -19.79
CA THR A 23 3.00 -1.28 -19.41
C THR A 23 2.15 -1.61 -20.63
N LYS A 24 2.23 -0.80 -21.69
CA LYS A 24 1.43 -0.99 -22.90
C LYS A 24 1.81 -2.30 -23.59
N ARG A 25 3.11 -2.57 -23.69
CA ARG A 25 3.63 -3.82 -24.26
C ARG A 25 3.24 -5.04 -23.43
N LEU A 26 3.33 -4.97 -22.10
CA LEU A 26 2.95 -6.09 -21.23
C LEU A 26 1.45 -6.41 -21.34
N VAL A 27 0.59 -5.39 -21.30
CA VAL A 27 -0.86 -5.55 -21.49
C VAL A 27 -1.18 -6.11 -22.88
N ALA A 28 -0.52 -5.61 -23.92
CA ALA A 28 -0.69 -6.14 -25.28
C ALA A 28 -0.27 -7.62 -25.38
N GLY A 29 0.82 -8.00 -24.72
CA GLY A 29 1.27 -9.39 -24.66
C GLY A 29 0.26 -10.33 -24.00
N VAL A 30 -0.34 -9.93 -22.87
CA VAL A 30 -1.41 -10.71 -22.23
C VAL A 30 -2.64 -10.81 -23.13
N SER A 31 -3.02 -9.71 -23.80
CA SER A 31 -4.15 -9.72 -24.75
C SER A 31 -3.89 -10.64 -25.94
N GLN A 32 -2.67 -10.65 -26.48
CA GLN A 32 -2.28 -11.54 -27.57
C GLN A 32 -2.35 -13.01 -27.14
N LYS A 33 -1.78 -13.35 -25.98
CA LYS A 33 -1.89 -14.70 -25.43
C LYS A 33 -3.33 -15.15 -25.25
N LYS A 34 -4.22 -14.24 -24.81
CA LYS A 34 -5.66 -14.54 -24.67
C LYS A 34 -6.32 -14.81 -26.02
N LEU A 35 -5.88 -14.17 -27.10
CA LEU A 35 -6.39 -14.46 -28.45
C LEU A 35 -5.88 -15.79 -28.98
N GLU A 36 -4.63 -16.13 -28.68
CA GLU A 36 -3.98 -17.38 -29.13
C GLU A 36 -4.47 -18.61 -28.36
N ASP A 37 -4.71 -18.50 -27.05
CA ASP A 37 -5.24 -19.56 -26.20
C ASP A 37 -6.30 -19.01 -25.22
N PRO A 38 -7.53 -18.78 -25.70
CA PRO A 38 -8.59 -18.17 -24.90
C PRO A 38 -9.00 -18.99 -23.68
N GLU A 39 -8.98 -20.32 -23.79
CA GLU A 39 -9.43 -21.19 -22.70
C GLU A 39 -8.42 -21.20 -21.55
N THR A 40 -7.13 -21.38 -21.84
CA THR A 40 -6.11 -21.43 -20.78
C THR A 40 -5.96 -20.07 -20.12
N ILE A 41 -5.86 -19.00 -20.89
CA ILE A 41 -5.72 -17.65 -20.34
C ILE A 41 -7.00 -17.21 -19.62
N GLY A 42 -8.17 -17.60 -20.13
CA GLY A 42 -9.46 -17.41 -19.45
C GLY A 42 -9.45 -18.00 -18.04
N ARG A 43 -9.09 -19.29 -17.91
CA ARG A 43 -9.01 -19.97 -16.62
C ARG A 43 -8.03 -19.31 -15.64
N ILE A 44 -6.89 -18.81 -16.13
CA ILE A 44 -5.93 -18.09 -15.27
C ILE A 44 -6.54 -16.78 -14.76
N LEU A 45 -7.23 -16.03 -15.61
CA LEU A 45 -7.90 -14.79 -15.21
C LEU A 45 -9.03 -15.05 -14.22
N ASP A 46 -9.80 -16.12 -14.42
CA ASP A 46 -10.87 -16.54 -13.49
C ASP A 46 -10.28 -16.98 -12.12
N ALA A 47 -9.12 -17.62 -12.10
CA ALA A 47 -8.40 -17.94 -10.87
C ALA A 47 -7.94 -16.67 -10.14
N ILE A 48 -7.39 -15.68 -10.84
CA ILE A 48 -7.03 -14.37 -10.26
C ILE A 48 -8.27 -13.65 -9.70
N GLN A 49 -9.43 -13.76 -10.38
CA GLN A 49 -10.69 -13.23 -9.87
C GLN A 49 -11.11 -13.92 -8.57
N THR A 50 -11.01 -15.26 -8.52
CA THR A 50 -11.31 -16.04 -7.32
C THR A 50 -10.44 -15.62 -6.13
N ILE A 51 -9.13 -15.43 -6.36
CA ILE A 51 -8.20 -14.90 -5.34
C ILE A 51 -8.64 -13.52 -4.84
N THR A 52 -9.08 -12.65 -5.76
CA THR A 52 -9.55 -11.30 -5.40
C THR A 52 -10.82 -11.34 -4.56
N ASP A 53 -11.75 -12.24 -4.91
CA ASP A 53 -12.99 -12.44 -4.18
C ASP A 53 -12.74 -13.02 -2.78
N GLU A 54 -11.80 -13.97 -2.66
CA GLU A 54 -11.38 -14.53 -1.37
C GLU A 54 -10.68 -13.50 -0.50
N ALA A 55 -9.74 -12.72 -1.06
CA ALA A 55 -9.10 -11.63 -0.34
C ALA A 55 -10.14 -10.62 0.15
N ARG A 56 -11.11 -10.23 -0.70
CA ARG A 56 -12.20 -9.33 -0.31
C ARG A 56 -13.04 -9.92 0.83
N ARG A 57 -13.42 -11.20 0.75
CA ARG A 57 -14.18 -11.87 1.82
C ARG A 57 -13.41 -11.86 3.13
N ALA A 58 -12.14 -12.26 3.12
CA ALA A 58 -11.30 -12.28 4.32
C ALA A 58 -11.13 -10.87 4.93
N LEU A 59 -10.93 -9.84 4.10
CA LEU A 59 -10.79 -8.46 4.54
C LEU A 59 -12.08 -7.84 5.12
N MET A 60 -13.25 -8.36 4.74
CA MET A 60 -14.56 -7.92 5.25
C MET A 60 -15.02 -8.70 6.48
N ASP A 61 -14.38 -9.82 6.80
CA ASP A 61 -14.75 -10.67 7.92
C ASP A 61 -14.20 -10.07 9.23
N THR A 62 -15.10 -9.48 10.03
CA THR A 62 -14.73 -8.87 11.32
C THR A 62 -14.43 -9.89 12.41
N GLU A 63 -14.89 -11.14 12.23
CA GLU A 63 -14.70 -12.22 13.20
C GLU A 63 -13.44 -13.03 12.90
N LEU A 64 -12.85 -12.88 11.72
CA LEU A 64 -11.61 -13.54 11.35
C LEU A 64 -10.44 -13.03 12.22
N PRO A 65 -9.75 -13.91 12.96
CA PRO A 65 -8.57 -13.53 13.73
C PRO A 65 -7.50 -12.90 12.84
N ARG A 66 -6.75 -11.93 13.39
CA ARG A 66 -5.79 -11.14 12.62
C ARG A 66 -4.67 -11.98 12.02
N ASP A 67 -4.17 -12.95 12.77
CA ASP A 67 -3.17 -13.93 12.33
C ASP A 67 -3.70 -14.82 11.20
N ALA A 68 -4.94 -15.31 11.32
CA ALA A 68 -5.60 -16.08 10.28
C ALA A 68 -5.81 -15.26 9.00
N LEU A 69 -6.20 -13.99 9.13
CA LEU A 69 -6.29 -13.05 8.01
C LEU A 69 -4.94 -12.87 7.30
N LEU A 70 -3.86 -12.58 8.05
CA LEU A 70 -2.53 -12.38 7.48
C LEU A 70 -2.00 -13.64 6.80
N SER A 71 -2.27 -14.81 7.38
CA SER A 71 -1.92 -16.11 6.80
C SER A 71 -2.67 -16.36 5.48
N ALA A 72 -3.99 -16.12 5.45
CA ALA A 72 -4.79 -16.25 4.24
C ALA A 72 -4.31 -15.30 3.13
N LEU A 73 -4.07 -14.03 3.46
CA LEU A 73 -3.53 -13.05 2.50
C LEU A 73 -2.15 -13.44 1.97
N SER A 74 -1.28 -14.01 2.82
CA SER A 74 0.04 -14.51 2.42
C SER A 74 -0.06 -15.62 1.37
N ALA A 75 -0.96 -16.59 1.57
CA ALA A 75 -1.21 -17.66 0.61
C ALA A 75 -1.73 -17.11 -0.73
N LEU A 76 -2.74 -16.23 -0.67
CA LEU A 76 -3.34 -15.57 -1.83
C LEU A 76 -2.33 -14.73 -2.62
N ILE A 77 -1.40 -14.05 -1.93
CA ILE A 77 -0.31 -13.29 -2.56
C ILE A 77 0.60 -14.19 -3.39
N ASN A 78 1.01 -15.33 -2.82
CA ASN A 78 1.88 -16.28 -3.50
C ASN A 78 1.20 -16.94 -4.70
N GLU A 79 -0.07 -17.34 -4.54
CA GLU A 79 -0.86 -17.95 -5.61
C GLU A 79 -1.08 -16.96 -6.77
N ASN A 80 -1.44 -15.71 -6.46
CA ASN A 80 -1.61 -14.68 -7.48
C ASN A 80 -0.31 -14.43 -8.25
N HIS A 81 0.84 -14.41 -7.56
CA HIS A 81 2.11 -14.26 -8.23
C HIS A 81 2.40 -15.41 -9.20
N ALA A 82 2.09 -16.66 -8.83
CA ALA A 82 2.25 -17.80 -9.74
C ALA A 82 1.41 -17.63 -11.01
N HIS A 83 0.15 -17.18 -10.90
CA HIS A 83 -0.67 -16.87 -12.07
C HIS A 83 -0.10 -15.73 -12.93
N LEU A 84 0.43 -14.68 -12.31
CA LEU A 84 1.07 -13.57 -13.03
C LEU A 84 2.34 -14.01 -13.77
N VAL A 85 3.09 -14.97 -13.21
CA VAL A 85 4.20 -15.63 -13.91
C VAL A 85 3.68 -16.42 -15.12
N SER A 86 2.59 -17.18 -14.99
CA SER A 86 1.97 -17.91 -16.10
C SER A 86 1.46 -16.97 -17.22
N LEU A 87 0.94 -15.79 -16.86
CA LEU A 87 0.60 -14.75 -17.83
C LEU A 87 1.84 -14.17 -18.54
N GLY A 88 3.05 -14.43 -18.02
CA GLY A 88 4.32 -13.97 -18.58
C GLY A 88 4.59 -12.50 -18.32
N VAL A 89 4.03 -11.95 -17.24
CA VAL A 89 4.26 -10.55 -16.84
C VAL A 89 5.28 -10.43 -15.71
N SER A 90 5.88 -11.53 -15.24
CA SER A 90 6.99 -11.43 -14.28
C SER A 90 8.31 -11.03 -14.96
N HIS A 91 9.37 -10.91 -14.17
CA HIS A 91 10.73 -10.57 -14.59
C HIS A 91 11.75 -11.19 -13.63
N PRO A 92 12.95 -11.62 -14.08
CA PRO A 92 13.98 -12.19 -13.20
C PRO A 92 14.29 -11.34 -11.96
N VAL A 93 14.28 -10.01 -12.12
CA VAL A 93 14.48 -9.07 -10.99
C VAL A 93 13.38 -9.16 -9.92
N LEU A 94 12.14 -9.42 -10.33
CA LEU A 94 11.02 -9.56 -9.40
C LEU A 94 11.10 -10.92 -8.68
N GLU A 95 11.55 -11.96 -9.38
CA GLU A 95 11.81 -13.26 -8.75
C GLU A 95 12.99 -13.20 -7.76
N ASP A 96 14.03 -12.39 -8.02
CA ASP A 96 15.12 -12.15 -7.06
C ASP A 96 14.59 -11.49 -5.77
N ILE A 97 13.77 -10.44 -5.90
CA ILE A 97 13.12 -9.80 -4.73
C ILE A 97 12.28 -10.83 -3.95
N ARG A 98 11.49 -11.67 -4.65
CA ARG A 98 10.69 -12.72 -4.01
C ARG A 98 11.56 -13.75 -3.30
N ALA A 99 12.63 -14.22 -3.94
CA ALA A 99 13.53 -15.21 -3.36
C ALA A 99 14.19 -14.68 -2.07
N ARG A 100 14.64 -13.42 -2.07
CA ARG A 100 15.24 -12.77 -0.89
C ARG A 100 14.24 -12.61 0.24
N THR A 101 13.05 -12.11 -0.06
CA THR A 101 12.00 -11.90 0.95
C THR A 101 11.42 -13.20 1.51
N ALA A 102 11.44 -14.29 0.74
CA ALA A 102 10.98 -15.61 1.18
C ALA A 102 12.05 -16.42 1.94
N ALA A 103 13.33 -16.02 1.86
CA ALA A 103 14.42 -16.72 2.53
C ALA A 103 14.30 -16.64 4.06
N GLU A 104 14.88 -17.61 4.77
CA GLU A 104 15.10 -17.50 6.22
C GLU A 104 16.08 -16.36 6.51
N PRO A 105 15.86 -15.53 7.55
CA PRO A 105 14.83 -15.66 8.58
C PRO A 105 13.47 -14.98 8.27
N TYR A 106 13.31 -14.39 7.08
CA TYR A 106 12.20 -13.49 6.75
C TYR A 106 10.88 -14.22 6.46
N ARG A 107 10.91 -15.25 5.60
CA ARG A 107 9.76 -16.10 5.23
C ARG A 107 8.51 -15.32 4.78
N LEU A 108 8.68 -14.19 4.10
CA LEU A 108 7.59 -13.30 3.72
C LEU A 108 6.97 -13.68 2.36
N SER A 109 5.71 -13.29 2.18
CA SER A 109 4.98 -13.50 0.93
C SER A 109 4.98 -12.25 0.07
N THR A 110 5.45 -12.40 -1.16
CA THR A 110 5.74 -11.29 -2.07
C THR A 110 5.13 -11.55 -3.42
N LYS A 111 4.58 -10.52 -4.05
CA LYS A 111 4.13 -10.54 -5.46
C LYS A 111 4.50 -9.27 -6.18
N LEU A 112 4.54 -9.31 -7.51
CA LEU A 112 4.64 -8.09 -8.32
C LEU A 112 3.42 -7.18 -8.12
N THR A 113 3.59 -5.88 -8.32
CA THR A 113 2.50 -4.89 -8.31
C THR A 113 2.49 -4.01 -9.56
N GLY A 114 1.28 -3.72 -10.06
CA GLY A 114 1.06 -3.07 -11.35
C GLY A 114 1.32 -4.02 -12.54
N ALA A 115 1.90 -3.49 -13.61
CA ALA A 115 2.02 -4.19 -14.89
C ALA A 115 2.96 -5.41 -14.90
N GLY A 116 3.93 -5.47 -13.97
CA GLY A 116 5.02 -6.44 -14.00
C GLY A 116 6.18 -6.05 -14.92
N GLY A 117 7.01 -7.01 -15.34
CA GLY A 117 8.15 -6.81 -16.24
C GLY A 117 9.33 -6.04 -15.62
N GLY A 118 9.33 -5.86 -14.30
CA GLY A 118 10.16 -4.90 -13.57
C GLY A 118 9.27 -4.05 -12.66
N GLY A 119 9.64 -2.78 -12.46
CA GLY A 119 8.90 -1.90 -11.56
C GLY A 119 8.95 -2.40 -10.11
N CYS A 120 7.80 -2.52 -9.44
CA CYS A 120 7.76 -2.80 -8.00
C CYS A 120 7.16 -4.17 -7.65
N ALA A 121 7.61 -4.70 -6.51
CA ALA A 121 7.00 -5.82 -5.81
C ALA A 121 6.44 -5.37 -4.44
N VAL A 122 5.41 -6.05 -3.95
CA VAL A 122 4.81 -5.82 -2.63
C VAL A 122 4.97 -7.08 -1.79
N THR A 123 5.48 -6.90 -0.58
CA THR A 123 5.74 -7.95 0.40
C THR A 123 4.88 -7.70 1.63
N LEU A 124 4.03 -8.65 2.02
CA LEU A 124 3.20 -8.51 3.22
C LEU A 124 4.08 -8.70 4.46
N ILE A 125 3.98 -7.78 5.42
CA ILE A 125 4.71 -7.82 6.69
C ILE A 125 3.74 -8.26 7.80
N PRO A 126 3.93 -9.44 8.41
CA PRO A 126 3.16 -9.87 9.58
C PRO A 126 3.29 -8.90 10.76
N ASP A 127 2.27 -8.88 11.63
CA ASP A 127 2.26 -8.00 12.80
C ASP A 127 3.30 -8.43 13.86
N ASP A 128 3.69 -9.71 13.86
CA ASP A 128 4.63 -10.34 14.80
C ASP A 128 6.08 -10.42 14.28
N LEU A 129 6.37 -9.91 13.07
CA LEU A 129 7.73 -9.88 12.54
C LEU A 129 8.61 -8.94 13.39
N ASP A 130 9.76 -9.45 13.84
CA ASP A 130 10.73 -8.66 14.62
C ASP A 130 11.27 -7.49 13.80
N GLU A 131 11.26 -6.29 14.39
CA GLU A 131 11.73 -5.06 13.73
C GLU A 131 13.23 -5.10 13.40
N SER A 132 14.05 -5.86 14.13
CA SER A 132 15.47 -6.06 13.79
C SER A 132 15.62 -6.89 12.52
N ILE A 133 14.83 -7.96 12.36
CA ILE A 133 14.78 -8.80 11.15
C ILE A 133 14.26 -7.98 9.97
N LEU A 134 13.24 -7.14 10.18
CA LEU A 134 12.71 -6.27 9.13
C LEU A 134 13.76 -5.25 8.66
N ARG A 135 14.51 -4.63 9.58
CA ARG A 135 15.59 -3.71 9.24
C ARG A 135 16.70 -4.41 8.47
N GLU A 136 17.11 -5.61 8.90
CA GLU A 136 18.09 -6.42 8.18
C GLU A 136 17.65 -6.70 6.74
N LEU A 137 16.38 -7.06 6.53
CA LEU A 137 15.82 -7.24 5.18
C LEU A 137 15.91 -5.96 4.35
N VAL A 138 15.48 -4.83 4.92
CA VAL A 138 15.49 -3.52 4.24
C VAL A 138 16.91 -3.12 3.84
N ASP A 139 17.88 -3.30 4.74
CA ASP A 139 19.29 -3.01 4.48
C ASP A 139 19.83 -3.96 3.39
N SER A 140 19.54 -5.25 3.48
CA SER A 140 19.99 -6.24 2.47
C SER A 140 19.45 -5.97 1.06
N LEU A 141 18.23 -5.41 0.95
CA LEU A 141 17.64 -5.01 -0.32
C LEU A 141 18.28 -3.69 -0.80
N SER A 142 18.55 -2.76 0.10
CA SER A 142 19.19 -1.47 -0.21
C SER A 142 20.65 -1.59 -0.62
N ASP A 143 21.36 -2.63 -0.15
CA ASP A 143 22.72 -2.97 -0.57
C ASP A 143 22.79 -3.50 -2.02
N THR A 144 21.62 -3.77 -2.62
CA THR A 144 21.50 -4.10 -4.04
C THR A 144 21.04 -2.88 -4.84
N ALA A 145 20.63 -3.07 -6.09
CA ALA A 145 20.05 -1.98 -6.90
C ALA A 145 18.57 -1.68 -6.57
N PHE A 146 18.00 -2.30 -5.54
CA PHE A 146 16.60 -2.13 -5.17
C PHE A 146 16.38 -0.96 -4.23
N VAL A 147 15.18 -0.38 -4.26
CA VAL A 147 14.78 0.67 -3.33
C VAL A 147 13.55 0.23 -2.54
N PRO A 148 13.73 -0.21 -1.28
CA PRO A 148 12.64 -0.57 -0.39
C PRO A 148 11.94 0.63 0.24
N TYR A 149 10.63 0.55 0.40
CA TYR A 149 9.79 1.51 1.10
C TYR A 149 8.84 0.77 2.04
N LEU A 150 8.95 1.04 3.34
CA LEU A 150 7.96 0.59 4.31
C LEU A 150 6.70 1.44 4.18
N THR A 151 5.55 0.80 4.08
CA THR A 151 4.27 1.49 3.93
C THR A 151 3.14 0.71 4.61
N SER A 152 1.99 1.36 4.74
CA SER A 152 0.75 0.73 5.19
C SER A 152 -0.37 0.99 4.19
N VAL A 153 -1.17 -0.03 3.92
CA VAL A 153 -2.33 0.06 3.03
C VAL A 153 -3.61 0.17 3.85
N GLY A 154 -4.60 0.88 3.29
CA GLY A 154 -5.94 1.12 3.86
C GLY A 154 -5.99 2.25 4.89
N GLY A 155 -5.22 3.30 4.64
CA GLY A 155 -5.43 4.59 5.29
C GLY A 155 -6.73 5.26 4.84
N SER A 156 -7.10 6.34 5.53
CA SER A 156 -8.38 7.04 5.37
C SER A 156 -8.56 7.81 4.05
N GLY A 157 -7.57 7.79 3.15
CA GLY A 157 -7.66 8.47 1.86
C GLY A 157 -7.58 9.99 1.97
N LEU A 158 -8.49 10.69 1.29
CA LEU A 158 -8.51 12.16 1.25
C LEU A 158 -9.01 12.72 2.59
N GLY A 159 -8.22 13.60 3.19
CA GLY A 159 -8.60 14.31 4.41
C GLY A 159 -8.54 15.83 4.24
N PHE A 160 -9.43 16.53 4.92
CA PHE A 160 -9.39 17.97 5.13
C PHE A 160 -8.93 18.27 6.55
N LEU A 161 -7.86 19.06 6.68
CA LEU A 161 -7.43 19.56 7.99
C LEU A 161 -8.47 20.55 8.53
N SER A 162 -9.06 20.23 9.68
CA SER A 162 -9.97 21.15 10.36
C SER A 162 -9.18 22.25 11.05
N PRO A 163 -9.48 23.54 10.81
CA PRO A 163 -8.77 24.66 11.45
C PRO A 163 -9.14 24.87 12.93
N HIS A 164 -9.96 23.99 13.52
CA HIS A 164 -10.45 24.12 14.90
C HIS A 164 -9.71 23.13 15.81
N GLN A 165 -8.78 23.63 16.62
CA GLN A 165 -8.18 22.90 17.73
C GLN A 165 -9.08 23.02 18.98
N PRO A 166 -9.47 21.91 19.63
CA PRO A 166 -10.24 21.96 20.88
C PRO A 166 -9.42 22.42 22.10
N ASP A 167 -8.07 22.41 22.04
CA ASP A 167 -7.20 22.62 23.21
C ASP A 167 -7.11 24.07 23.73
N ASN A 168 -7.85 25.02 23.12
CA ASN A 168 -7.94 26.40 23.61
C ASN A 168 -9.30 26.76 24.26
N TYR A 169 -10.18 25.78 24.52
CA TYR A 169 -11.47 26.03 25.15
C TYR A 169 -11.45 25.75 26.65
N ALA A 170 -10.93 26.71 27.43
CA ALA A 170 -11.26 26.86 28.85
C ALA A 170 -12.43 27.86 28.98
N GLY A 171 -13.65 27.47 28.62
CA GLY A 171 -14.81 28.37 28.72
C GLY A 171 -16.12 27.78 28.19
N PRO A 172 -17.29 28.22 28.71
CA PRO A 172 -18.51 27.43 28.75
C PRO A 172 -19.21 27.27 27.40
N VAL A 173 -19.95 26.18 27.31
CA VAL A 173 -20.78 25.70 26.20
C VAL A 173 -21.60 26.81 25.54
N THR A 174 -21.19 27.25 24.34
CA THR A 174 -22.02 27.82 23.26
C THR A 174 -21.20 27.80 21.96
N PRO A 175 -21.80 27.83 20.76
CA PRO A 175 -21.06 27.62 19.52
C PRO A 175 -19.89 28.62 19.38
N PRO A 176 -18.70 28.17 18.93
CA PRO A 176 -17.58 29.07 18.61
C PRO A 176 -18.04 30.23 17.74
N GLU A 177 -17.57 31.45 18.01
CA GLU A 177 -17.72 32.55 17.07
C GLU A 177 -17.05 32.18 15.74
N THR A 178 -17.75 32.44 14.64
CA THR A 178 -17.23 32.18 13.30
C THR A 178 -16.04 33.11 13.05
N PRO A 179 -14.82 32.58 12.78
CA PRO A 179 -13.65 33.43 12.60
C PRO A 179 -13.88 34.44 11.47
N GLY A 180 -13.53 35.70 11.70
CA GLY A 180 -13.61 36.78 10.71
C GLY A 180 -12.71 36.50 9.48
N GLU A 181 -13.04 37.09 8.33
CA GLU A 181 -12.34 36.82 7.06
C GLU A 181 -10.82 37.04 7.15
N GLY A 182 -10.39 38.12 7.81
CA GLY A 182 -8.96 38.42 8.00
C GLY A 182 -8.20 37.40 8.86
N GLU A 183 -8.84 36.82 9.89
CA GLU A 183 -8.20 35.79 10.71
C GLU A 183 -8.05 34.47 9.97
N ARG A 184 -9.01 34.14 9.08
CA ARG A 184 -8.93 32.96 8.21
C ARG A 184 -7.80 33.10 7.20
N GLU A 185 -7.64 34.27 6.63
CA GLU A 185 -6.63 34.55 5.61
C GLU A 185 -5.20 34.48 6.20
N VAL A 186 -4.98 35.05 7.39
CA VAL A 186 -3.70 34.97 8.10
C VAL A 186 -3.36 33.52 8.49
N ARG A 187 -4.32 32.76 9.04
CA ARG A 187 -4.10 31.33 9.37
C ARG A 187 -3.76 30.51 8.12
N ARG A 188 -4.47 30.73 7.01
CA ARG A 188 -4.21 30.06 5.73
C ARG A 188 -2.82 30.39 5.19
N ALA A 189 -2.43 31.67 5.18
CA ALA A 189 -1.10 32.10 4.76
C ALA A 189 0.01 31.46 5.61
N SER A 190 -0.19 31.36 6.93
CA SER A 190 0.78 30.72 7.83
C SER A 190 0.93 29.21 7.60
N LEU A 191 -0.17 28.51 7.26
CA LEU A 191 -0.14 27.08 6.96
C LEU A 191 0.54 26.80 5.61
N GLN A 192 0.27 27.64 4.60
CA GLN A 192 0.91 27.53 3.30
C GLN A 192 2.43 27.74 3.40
N ALA A 193 2.87 28.82 4.04
CA ALA A 193 4.30 29.08 4.23
C ALA A 193 4.99 27.92 4.95
N ALA A 194 4.38 27.43 6.03
CA ALA A 194 4.93 26.31 6.79
C ALA A 194 4.80 24.94 6.11
N PHE A 195 4.05 24.80 5.02
CA PHE A 195 4.03 23.63 4.14
C PHE A 195 5.16 23.73 3.11
N GLU A 196 5.33 24.89 2.49
CA GLU A 196 6.35 25.15 1.45
C GLU A 196 7.78 24.98 1.98
N GLU A 197 8.00 25.23 3.27
CA GLU A 197 9.30 25.04 3.93
C GLU A 197 9.65 23.58 4.27
N LYS A 198 8.70 22.64 4.15
CA LYS A 198 8.90 21.26 4.63
C LYS A 198 9.57 20.38 3.59
N ALA A 199 10.60 19.65 4.03
CA ALA A 199 11.21 18.61 3.22
C ALA A 199 10.22 17.45 3.02
N ILE A 200 10.27 16.81 1.83
CA ILE A 200 9.37 15.70 1.48
C ILE A 200 9.37 14.58 2.55
N PRO A 201 10.51 14.14 3.13
CA PRO A 201 10.52 13.10 4.15
C PRO A 201 9.79 13.50 5.45
N GLU A 202 9.77 14.78 5.79
CA GLU A 202 9.15 15.30 7.01
C GLU A 202 7.64 15.55 6.85
N LEU A 203 7.16 15.57 5.60
CA LEU A 203 5.82 16.05 5.27
C LEU A 203 4.72 15.22 5.93
N ALA A 204 4.89 13.90 5.99
CA ALA A 204 3.90 12.99 6.57
C ALA A 204 3.74 13.20 8.08
N GLU A 205 4.86 13.24 8.81
CA GLU A 205 4.87 13.48 10.26
C GLU A 205 4.34 14.88 10.59
N TRP A 206 4.80 15.89 9.83
CA TRP A 206 4.33 17.25 9.94
C TRP A 206 2.80 17.36 9.74
N ALA A 207 2.26 16.73 8.70
CA ALA A 207 0.83 16.76 8.39
C ALA A 207 0.01 16.09 9.50
N ALA A 208 0.47 14.95 10.02
CA ALA A 208 -0.17 14.26 11.13
C ALA A 208 -0.20 15.13 12.41
N GLY A 209 0.85 15.93 12.64
CA GLY A 209 0.95 16.85 13.77
C GLY A 209 0.09 18.13 13.68
N ARG A 210 -0.58 18.41 12.54
CA ARG A 210 -1.34 19.66 12.35
C ARG A 210 -2.69 19.72 13.08
N GLY A 211 -3.16 18.62 13.65
CA GLY A 211 -4.40 18.56 14.43
C GLY A 211 -5.44 17.63 13.83
N ARG A 212 -6.72 17.99 13.92
CA ARG A 212 -7.82 17.10 13.54
C ARG A 212 -8.05 17.08 12.03
N TRP A 213 -7.90 15.91 11.43
CA TRP A 213 -8.27 15.64 10.04
C TRP A 213 -9.70 15.09 9.95
N LEU A 214 -10.45 15.54 8.95
CA LEU A 214 -11.77 15.05 8.58
C LEU A 214 -11.63 14.29 7.26
N TYR A 215 -11.83 12.97 7.28
CA TYR A 215 -11.64 12.10 6.11
C TYR A 215 -12.97 11.87 5.37
N VAL A 216 -12.90 11.69 4.06
CA VAL A 216 -14.04 11.46 3.16
C VAL A 216 -14.14 9.99 2.76
#